data_AF-A0A7S4URR1-F1
#
_entry.id   AF-A0A7S4URR1-F1
#
_cell.length_a   1.000
_cell.length_b   1.000
_cell.length_c   1.000
_cell.angle_alpha   90.00
_cell.angle_beta   90.00
_cell.angle_gamma   90.00
#
_symmetry.space_group_name_H-M   'P 1'
#
loop_
_entity.id
_entity.type
_entity.pdbx_description
1 polymer ?
#
loop_
_entity_poly.entity_id
_entity_poly.type
_entity_poly.pdbx_seq_one_letter_code
_entity_poly.pdbx_strand_id
1 'polypeptide(L)'
;MLTSLLGLVGEQARAAARLQAVQLQAAQLEAAVAQQQAQLQVDQFRRQAHAANLQTRLDPDLADLADHFHLDESLARALDTVMQSRAETFEADLLTLWDILERSDNPSAMLTEKIGELASGTFVAKSKTHDSVVSFCKKYELDHTATKNLIEALAVRERDHEANIKRDLERLAVHMEHSSAPSKLISMKLKEIRGGCNIGAVWHCCGDSRKRGREKVKEPPPDGGPGLEGVHGPDRGFRQRQGTYRSYTDRELVQRFGSSSGRMEGLMTEEQAMSFQRSMRAEEESSRQSRSRSRRSRTRKRRRSRSRSRSCSRSRRRRSRRR
;
A
#
# COMPACT_ATOMS: atom_id res chain seq x y z
N MET A 1 -78.25 -21.07 -17.63
CA MET A 1 -77.75 -19.91 -18.39
C MET A 1 -76.66 -19.11 -17.65
N LEU A 2 -76.66 -19.02 -16.31
CA LEU A 2 -75.64 -18.26 -15.55
C LEU A 2 -74.21 -18.85 -15.58
N THR A 3 -74.06 -20.17 -15.77
CA THR A 3 -72.75 -20.85 -15.84
C THR A 3 -71.97 -20.54 -17.13
N SER A 4 -72.65 -20.17 -18.22
CA SER A 4 -72.02 -19.87 -19.51
C SER A 4 -71.38 -18.47 -19.53
N LEU A 5 -71.97 -17.50 -18.82
CA LEU A 5 -71.46 -16.12 -18.74
C LEU A 5 -70.15 -16.01 -17.94
N LEU A 6 -69.94 -16.87 -16.94
CA LEU A 6 -68.70 -16.88 -16.15
C LEU A 6 -67.50 -17.42 -16.95
N GLY A 7 -67.72 -18.32 -17.91
CA GLY A 7 -66.66 -18.83 -18.78
C GLY A 7 -66.07 -17.75 -19.70
N LEU A 8 -66.93 -16.92 -20.28
CA LEU A 8 -66.56 -15.84 -21.21
C LEU A 8 -65.69 -14.76 -20.55
N VAL A 9 -66.01 -14.38 -19.31
CA VAL A 9 -65.20 -13.40 -18.54
C VAL A 9 -63.83 -13.99 -18.17
N GLY A 10 -63.77 -15.28 -17.85
CA GLY A 10 -62.51 -15.98 -17.56
C GLY A 10 -61.58 -16.08 -18.78
N GLU A 11 -62.13 -16.31 -19.99
CA GLU A 11 -61.35 -16.32 -21.22
C GLU A 11 -60.80 -14.95 -21.59
N GLN A 12 -61.60 -13.89 -21.43
CA GLN A 12 -61.14 -12.51 -21.64
C GLN A 12 -60.01 -12.13 -20.67
N ALA A 13 -60.12 -12.51 -19.39
CA ALA A 13 -59.06 -12.25 -18.41
C ALA A 13 -57.74 -13.00 -18.75
N ARG A 14 -57.83 -14.25 -19.21
CA ARG A 14 -56.65 -15.03 -19.64
C ARG A 14 -56.02 -14.45 -20.91
N ALA A 15 -56.82 -13.97 -21.85
CA ALA A 15 -56.31 -13.31 -23.07
C ALA A 15 -55.58 -12.00 -22.72
N ALA A 16 -56.13 -11.18 -21.83
CA ALA A 16 -55.49 -9.95 -21.37
C ALA A 16 -54.17 -10.22 -20.63
N ALA A 17 -54.13 -11.22 -19.74
CA ALA A 17 -52.91 -11.61 -19.03
C ALA A 17 -51.81 -12.09 -19.99
N ARG A 18 -52.17 -12.84 -21.05
CA ARG A 18 -51.22 -13.26 -22.08
C ARG A 18 -50.65 -12.07 -22.86
N LEU A 19 -51.49 -11.10 -23.23
CA LEU A 19 -51.03 -9.89 -23.91
C LEU A 19 -50.08 -9.07 -23.03
N GLN A 20 -50.39 -8.91 -21.74
CA GLN A 20 -49.49 -8.24 -20.79
C GLN A 20 -48.17 -8.98 -20.62
N ALA A 21 -48.19 -10.32 -20.54
CA ALA A 21 -46.96 -11.11 -20.45
C ALA A 21 -46.08 -10.96 -21.69
N VAL A 22 -46.68 -10.97 -22.89
CA VAL A 22 -45.95 -10.73 -24.16
C VAL A 22 -45.36 -9.32 -24.21
N GLN A 23 -46.11 -8.30 -23.76
CA GLN A 23 -45.60 -6.92 -23.68
C GLN A 23 -44.43 -6.78 -22.70
N LEU A 24 -44.52 -7.39 -21.51
CA LEU A 24 -43.41 -7.41 -20.55
C LEU A 24 -42.19 -8.14 -21.11
N GLN A 25 -42.38 -9.26 -21.80
CA GLN A 25 -41.30 -10.00 -22.43
C GLN A 25 -40.63 -9.19 -23.55
N ALA A 26 -41.43 -8.45 -24.36
CA ALA A 26 -40.91 -7.55 -25.38
C ALA A 26 -40.10 -6.40 -24.76
N ALA A 27 -40.61 -5.74 -23.73
CA ALA A 27 -39.90 -4.67 -23.03
C ALA A 27 -38.57 -5.16 -22.39
N GLN A 28 -38.55 -6.38 -21.86
CA GLN A 28 -37.33 -6.99 -21.32
C GLN A 28 -36.29 -7.27 -22.42
N LEU A 29 -36.72 -7.72 -23.60
CA LEU A 29 -35.82 -7.92 -24.74
C LEU A 29 -35.25 -6.60 -25.26
N GLU A 30 -36.08 -5.56 -25.37
CA GLU A 30 -35.63 -4.21 -25.77
C GLU A 30 -34.60 -3.65 -24.77
N ALA A 31 -34.85 -3.79 -23.47
CA ALA A 31 -33.91 -3.36 -22.45
C ALA A 31 -32.57 -4.12 -22.52
N ALA A 32 -32.60 -5.43 -22.79
CA ALA A 32 -31.39 -6.23 -22.95
C ALA A 32 -30.58 -5.83 -24.20
N VAL A 33 -31.23 -5.56 -25.32
CA VAL A 33 -30.57 -5.07 -26.55
C VAL A 33 -29.96 -3.69 -26.31
N ALA A 34 -30.67 -2.79 -25.64
CA ALA A 34 -30.14 -1.46 -25.30
C ALA A 34 -28.90 -1.55 -24.39
N GLN A 35 -28.91 -2.45 -23.40
CA GLN A 35 -27.74 -2.71 -22.55
C GLN A 35 -26.54 -3.26 -23.35
N GLN A 36 -26.79 -4.19 -24.28
CA GLN A 36 -25.75 -4.74 -25.13
C GLN A 36 -25.15 -3.67 -26.06
N GLN A 37 -25.99 -2.80 -26.63
CA GLN A 37 -25.54 -1.68 -27.46
C GLN A 37 -24.70 -0.68 -26.66
N ALA A 38 -25.12 -0.35 -25.43
CA ALA A 38 -24.36 0.52 -24.55
C ALA A 38 -22.96 -0.06 -24.21
N GLN A 39 -22.87 -1.37 -23.96
CA GLN A 39 -21.59 -2.04 -23.74
C GLN A 39 -20.67 -1.97 -24.97
N LEU A 40 -21.21 -2.22 -26.16
CA LEU A 40 -20.43 -2.12 -27.41
C LEU A 40 -19.93 -0.69 -27.66
N GLN A 41 -20.74 0.32 -27.35
CA GLN A 41 -20.31 1.73 -27.46
C GLN A 41 -19.16 2.03 -26.50
N VAL A 42 -19.25 1.60 -25.23
CA VAL A 42 -18.15 1.77 -24.25
C VAL A 42 -16.87 1.10 -24.72
N ASP A 43 -16.95 -0.11 -25.27
CA ASP A 43 -15.78 -0.83 -25.78
C ASP A 43 -15.18 -0.17 -27.02
N GLN A 44 -16.01 0.37 -27.92
CA GLN A 44 -15.52 1.15 -29.07
C GLN A 44 -14.77 2.40 -28.61
N PHE A 45 -15.32 3.17 -27.66
CA PHE A 45 -14.65 4.33 -27.09
C PHE A 45 -13.31 3.96 -26.44
N ARG A 46 -13.25 2.86 -25.69
CA ARG A 46 -11.99 2.38 -25.09
C ARG A 46 -10.94 2.03 -26.15
N ARG A 47 -11.34 1.38 -27.25
CA ARG A 47 -10.43 1.05 -28.36
C ARG A 47 -9.94 2.30 -29.07
N GLN A 48 -10.82 3.27 -29.32
CA GLN A 48 -10.43 4.55 -29.94
C GLN A 48 -9.48 5.34 -29.05
N ALA A 49 -9.75 5.43 -27.74
CA ALA A 49 -8.85 6.09 -26.79
C ALA A 49 -7.47 5.40 -26.74
N HIS A 50 -7.43 4.06 -26.76
CA HIS A 50 -6.17 3.32 -26.84
C HIS A 50 -5.44 3.57 -28.17
N ALA A 51 -6.15 3.62 -29.29
CA ALA A 51 -5.54 3.88 -30.60
C ALA A 51 -4.99 5.31 -30.71
N ALA A 52 -5.70 6.30 -30.16
CA ALA A 52 -5.21 7.68 -30.11
C ALA A 52 -3.95 7.80 -29.26
N ASN A 53 -3.87 7.07 -28.14
CA ASN A 53 -2.69 7.03 -27.28
C ASN A 53 -1.49 6.28 -27.93
N LEU A 54 -1.72 5.53 -29.01
CA LEU A 54 -0.64 4.98 -29.85
C LEU A 54 -0.10 5.99 -30.87
N GLN A 55 -0.77 7.13 -31.08
CA GLN A 55 -0.35 8.14 -32.06
C GLN A 55 0.46 9.28 -31.46
N THR A 56 0.54 9.40 -30.13
CA THR A 56 1.46 10.32 -29.49
C THR A 56 2.89 9.94 -29.87
N ARG A 57 3.60 10.89 -30.46
CA ARG A 57 5.03 10.78 -30.75
C ARG A 57 5.75 10.74 -29.41
N LEU A 58 6.60 9.75 -29.22
CA LEU A 58 7.50 9.68 -28.07
C LEU A 58 8.46 10.88 -28.12
N ASP A 59 8.85 11.36 -26.94
CA ASP A 59 9.96 12.30 -26.81
C ASP A 59 11.23 11.71 -27.45
N PRO A 60 11.99 12.46 -28.25
CA PRO A 60 13.18 11.96 -28.93
C PRO A 60 14.20 11.33 -27.97
N ASP A 61 14.39 11.90 -26.78
CA ASP A 61 15.38 11.39 -25.83
C ASP A 61 14.94 10.04 -25.23
N LEU A 62 13.63 9.84 -25.07
CA LEU A 62 13.05 8.56 -24.66
C LEU A 62 13.05 7.52 -25.79
N ALA A 63 12.91 7.96 -27.05
CA ALA A 63 13.03 7.09 -28.21
C ALA A 63 14.47 6.56 -28.35
N ASP A 64 15.47 7.43 -28.19
CA ASP A 64 16.89 7.03 -28.21
C ASP A 64 17.21 6.04 -27.07
N LEU A 65 16.66 6.26 -25.87
CA LEU A 65 16.76 5.32 -24.75
C LEU A 65 16.12 3.97 -25.08
N ALA A 66 14.92 3.98 -25.67
CA ALA A 66 14.18 2.78 -26.04
C ALA A 66 14.93 1.96 -27.10
N ASP A 67 15.48 2.63 -28.10
CA ASP A 67 16.25 2.01 -29.17
C ASP A 67 17.58 1.44 -28.64
N HIS A 68 18.27 2.17 -27.77
CA HIS A 68 19.56 1.74 -27.20
C HIS A 68 19.45 0.45 -26.37
N PHE A 69 18.40 0.33 -25.56
CA PHE A 69 18.18 -0.83 -24.68
C PHE A 69 17.19 -1.86 -25.27
N HIS A 70 16.73 -1.67 -26.51
CA HIS A 70 15.72 -2.50 -27.18
C HIS A 70 14.47 -2.73 -26.32
N LEU A 71 13.93 -1.64 -25.78
CA LEU A 71 12.76 -1.65 -24.90
C LEU A 71 11.48 -1.83 -25.73
N ASP A 72 10.52 -2.55 -25.16
CA ASP A 72 9.20 -2.66 -25.78
C ASP A 72 8.54 -1.28 -25.88
N GLU A 73 7.90 -1.00 -27.01
CA GLU A 73 7.21 0.28 -27.25
C GLU A 73 6.16 0.57 -26.16
N SER A 74 5.52 -0.47 -25.63
CA SER A 74 4.56 -0.34 -24.53
C SER A 74 5.20 0.20 -23.24
N LEU A 75 6.44 -0.19 -22.94
CA LEU A 75 7.20 0.30 -21.79
C LEU A 75 7.70 1.72 -22.02
N ALA A 76 8.18 2.03 -23.23
CA ALA A 76 8.61 3.38 -23.60
C ALA A 76 7.46 4.39 -23.46
N ARG A 77 6.25 4.03 -23.91
CA ARG A 77 5.04 4.86 -23.73
C ARG A 77 4.62 5.02 -22.28
N ALA A 78 4.71 3.95 -21.48
CA ALA A 78 4.43 4.02 -20.05
C ALA A 78 5.43 4.96 -19.34
N LEU A 79 6.70 4.91 -19.73
CA LEU A 79 7.73 5.82 -19.23
C LEU A 79 7.45 7.28 -19.64
N ASP A 80 7.13 7.52 -20.91
CA ASP A 80 6.76 8.85 -21.43
C ASP A 80 5.59 9.47 -20.66
N THR A 81 4.52 8.69 -20.44
CA THR A 81 3.35 9.15 -19.67
C THR A 81 3.73 9.59 -18.24
N VAL A 82 4.63 8.85 -17.58
CA VAL A 82 5.09 9.19 -16.24
C VAL A 82 6.04 10.39 -16.26
N MET A 83 6.92 10.48 -17.27
CA MET A 83 7.86 11.57 -17.43
C MET A 83 7.18 12.92 -17.73
N GLN A 84 6.08 12.91 -18.48
CA GLN A 84 5.26 14.12 -18.72
C GLN A 84 4.74 14.75 -17.42
N SER A 85 4.50 13.95 -16.37
CA SER A 85 4.11 14.47 -15.05
C SER A 85 5.27 15.11 -14.26
N ARG A 86 6.52 14.89 -14.69
CA ARG A 86 7.77 15.28 -14.01
C ARG A 86 8.68 16.11 -14.91
N ALA A 87 8.10 17.05 -15.66
CA ALA A 87 8.84 17.88 -16.62
C ALA A 87 10.06 18.62 -15.99
N GLU A 88 9.99 18.99 -14.71
CA GLU A 88 11.08 19.69 -14.01
C GLU A 88 12.32 18.81 -13.73
N THR A 89 12.13 17.49 -13.52
CA THR A 89 13.21 16.55 -13.19
C THR A 89 13.56 15.61 -14.34
N PHE A 90 13.01 15.87 -15.53
CA PHE A 90 13.09 14.98 -16.70
C PHE A 90 14.53 14.57 -17.04
N GLU A 91 15.42 15.53 -17.28
CA GLU A 91 16.80 15.26 -17.71
C GLU A 91 17.59 14.48 -16.64
N ALA A 92 17.43 14.85 -15.37
CA ALA A 92 18.12 14.19 -14.26
C ALA A 92 17.61 12.76 -14.04
N ASP A 93 16.29 12.56 -14.14
CA ASP A 93 15.68 11.23 -14.04
C ASP A 93 16.14 10.34 -15.20
N LEU A 94 16.18 10.88 -16.43
CA LEU A 94 16.59 10.16 -17.63
C LEU A 94 18.06 9.71 -17.57
N LEU A 95 18.98 10.60 -17.20
CA LEU A 95 20.40 10.26 -17.00
C LEU A 95 20.56 9.17 -15.93
N THR A 96 19.77 9.27 -14.85
CA THR A 96 19.82 8.28 -13.77
C THR A 96 19.29 6.92 -14.23
N LEU A 97 18.22 6.90 -15.03
CA LEU A 97 17.68 5.69 -15.65
C LEU A 97 18.72 5.05 -16.57
N TRP A 98 19.37 5.83 -17.43
CA TRP A 98 20.41 5.35 -18.34
C TRP A 98 21.49 4.58 -17.58
N ASP A 99 22.06 5.20 -16.54
CA ASP A 99 23.08 4.59 -15.68
C ASP A 99 22.61 3.31 -14.97
N ILE A 100 21.33 3.25 -14.59
CA ILE A 100 20.75 2.08 -13.90
C ILE A 100 20.57 0.94 -14.90
N LEU A 101 20.08 1.24 -16.10
CA LEU A 101 19.82 0.26 -17.14
C LEU A 101 21.12 -0.33 -17.68
N GLU A 102 22.14 0.50 -17.90
CA GLU A 102 23.48 0.07 -18.36
C GLU A 102 24.13 -0.95 -17.41
N ARG A 103 23.88 -0.83 -16.10
CA ARG A 103 24.43 -1.74 -15.08
C ARG A 103 23.59 -2.99 -14.86
N SER A 104 22.39 -3.05 -15.43
CA SER A 104 21.43 -4.13 -15.16
C SER A 104 21.53 -5.24 -16.19
N ASP A 105 21.45 -6.50 -15.74
CA ASP A 105 21.45 -7.66 -16.66
C ASP A 105 20.16 -7.74 -17.49
N ASN A 106 19.06 -7.13 -17.01
CA ASN A 106 17.73 -7.19 -17.61
C ASN A 106 17.08 -5.79 -17.60
N PRO A 107 17.36 -4.93 -18.60
CA PRO A 107 16.93 -3.53 -18.60
C PRO A 107 15.41 -3.39 -18.58
N SER A 108 14.65 -4.19 -19.34
CA SER A 108 13.18 -4.09 -19.40
C SER A 108 12.49 -4.35 -18.05
N ALA A 109 12.98 -5.34 -17.30
CA ALA A 109 12.45 -5.66 -15.97
C ALA A 109 12.81 -4.56 -14.94
N MET A 110 14.05 -4.07 -14.99
CA MET A 110 14.51 -2.98 -14.13
C MET A 110 13.72 -1.70 -14.41
N LEU A 111 13.49 -1.37 -15.69
CA LEU A 111 12.71 -0.20 -16.09
C LEU A 111 11.27 -0.28 -15.56
N THR A 112 10.64 -1.45 -15.59
CA THR A 112 9.27 -1.63 -15.08
C THR A 112 9.18 -1.28 -13.59
N GLU A 113 10.18 -1.69 -12.78
CA GLU A 113 10.27 -1.31 -11.37
C GLU A 113 10.46 0.21 -11.22
N LYS A 114 11.32 0.81 -12.05
CA LYS A 114 11.60 2.25 -12.01
C LYS A 114 10.44 3.12 -12.45
N ILE A 115 9.65 2.71 -13.46
CA ILE A 115 8.40 3.37 -13.83
C ILE A 115 7.44 3.41 -12.63
N GLY A 116 7.35 2.31 -11.86
CA GLY A 116 6.55 2.27 -10.64
C GLY A 116 7.04 3.25 -9.56
N GLU A 117 8.35 3.35 -9.35
CA GLU A 117 8.95 4.31 -8.42
C GLU A 117 8.81 5.77 -8.89
N LEU A 118 8.86 6.01 -10.20
CA LEU A 118 8.69 7.34 -10.79
C LEU A 118 7.25 7.81 -10.63
N ALA A 119 6.28 6.92 -10.90
CA ALA A 119 4.85 7.19 -10.75
C ALA A 119 4.43 7.40 -9.27
N SER A 120 5.07 6.71 -8.33
CA SER A 120 4.85 6.94 -6.90
C SER A 120 5.58 8.18 -6.35
N GLY A 121 6.45 8.81 -7.14
CA GLY A 121 7.30 9.91 -6.70
C GLY A 121 8.38 9.49 -5.70
N THR A 122 8.68 8.19 -5.57
CA THR A 122 9.75 7.68 -4.70
C THR A 122 11.09 7.56 -5.41
N PHE A 123 11.11 7.67 -6.74
CA PHE A 123 12.34 7.65 -7.52
C PHE A 123 13.20 8.88 -7.22
N VAL A 124 14.44 8.64 -6.81
CA VAL A 124 15.44 9.65 -6.51
C VAL A 124 16.50 9.66 -7.61
N ALA A 125 16.48 10.69 -8.46
CA ALA A 125 17.56 10.92 -9.42
C ALA A 125 18.90 11.11 -8.70
N LYS A 126 20.00 10.75 -9.37
CA LYS A 126 21.34 11.11 -8.92
C LYS A 126 21.51 12.61 -9.05
N SER A 127 21.26 13.33 -7.96
CA SER A 127 21.56 14.76 -7.87
C SER A 127 23.08 14.98 -7.83
N LYS A 128 23.54 16.17 -8.20
CA LYS A 128 24.96 16.58 -8.05
C LYS A 128 25.45 16.44 -6.60
N THR A 129 24.52 16.48 -5.64
CA THR A 129 24.80 16.34 -4.21
C THR A 129 25.03 14.88 -3.80
N HIS A 130 24.55 13.91 -4.59
CA HIS A 130 24.73 12.49 -4.34
C HIS A 130 26.20 12.08 -4.15
N ASP A 131 27.11 12.57 -5.00
CA ASP A 131 28.53 12.20 -4.91
C ASP A 131 29.20 12.73 -3.65
N SER A 132 28.82 13.94 -3.23
CA SER A 132 29.30 14.51 -1.95
C SER A 132 28.81 13.68 -0.76
N VAL A 133 27.56 13.21 -0.79
CA VAL A 133 26.99 12.33 0.25
C VAL A 133 27.66 10.95 0.23
N VAL A 134 27.93 10.37 -0.94
CA VAL A 134 28.61 9.07 -1.05
C VAL A 134 30.04 9.16 -0.54
N SER A 135 30.78 10.21 -0.88
CA SER A 135 32.13 10.43 -0.36
C SER A 135 32.13 10.61 1.17
N PHE A 136 31.14 11.33 1.70
CA PHE A 136 30.90 11.46 3.14
C PHE A 136 30.61 10.12 3.81
N CYS A 137 29.72 9.30 3.23
CA CYS A 137 29.38 7.97 3.74
C CYS A 137 30.59 7.04 3.75
N LYS A 138 31.44 7.11 2.72
CA LYS A 138 32.71 6.36 2.66
C LYS A 138 33.69 6.81 3.75
N LYS A 139 33.80 8.12 4.01
CA LYS A 139 34.71 8.68 5.04
C LYS A 139 34.41 8.13 6.45
N TYR A 140 33.13 7.98 6.80
CA TYR A 140 32.70 7.50 8.13
C TYR A 140 32.26 6.03 8.14
N GLU A 141 32.58 5.26 7.08
CA GLU A 141 32.26 3.84 6.94
C GLU A 141 30.79 3.50 7.22
N LEU A 142 29.87 4.32 6.70
CA LEU A 142 28.44 4.10 6.92
C LEU A 142 27.97 2.83 6.22
N ASP A 143 27.12 2.07 6.91
CA ASP A 143 26.49 0.88 6.34
C ASP A 143 25.70 1.24 5.08
N HIS A 144 25.59 0.29 4.15
CA HIS A 144 24.86 0.50 2.90
C HIS A 144 23.40 0.96 3.14
N THR A 145 22.72 0.37 4.12
CA THR A 145 21.36 0.76 4.52
C THR A 145 21.29 2.19 5.05
N ALA A 146 22.26 2.61 5.87
CA ALA A 146 22.32 3.96 6.40
C ALA A 146 22.63 4.98 5.31
N THR A 147 23.55 4.64 4.40
CA THR A 147 23.90 5.44 3.21
C THR A 147 22.67 5.69 2.33
N LYS A 148 21.95 4.62 1.96
CA LYS A 148 20.73 4.74 1.15
C LYS A 148 19.68 5.65 1.83
N ASN A 149 19.42 5.41 3.11
CA ASN A 149 18.43 6.20 3.84
C ASN A 149 18.84 7.67 4.00
N LEU A 150 20.14 7.95 4.15
CA LEU A 150 20.66 9.31 4.25
C LEU A 150 20.50 10.07 2.93
N ILE A 151 20.84 9.42 1.81
CA ILE A 151 20.64 9.97 0.46
C ILE A 151 19.17 10.31 0.25
N GLU A 152 18.26 9.37 0.52
CA GLU A 152 16.82 9.62 0.43
C GLU A 152 16.35 10.77 1.33
N ALA A 153 16.84 10.83 2.57
CA ALA A 153 16.45 11.86 3.52
C ALA A 153 16.94 13.25 3.08
N LEU A 154 18.15 13.35 2.53
CA LEU A 154 18.70 14.61 2.02
C LEU A 154 18.02 15.05 0.73
N ALA A 155 17.65 14.12 -0.16
CA ALA A 155 16.90 14.42 -1.37
C ALA A 155 15.51 15.01 -1.06
N VAL A 156 14.79 14.41 -0.10
CA VAL A 156 13.50 14.96 0.37
C VAL A 156 13.69 16.36 0.96
N ARG A 157 14.75 16.57 1.74
CA ARG A 157 15.03 17.86 2.37
C ARG A 157 15.43 18.94 1.36
N GLU A 158 16.16 18.59 0.31
CA GLU A 158 16.52 19.50 -0.80
C GLU A 158 15.25 20.02 -1.49
N ARG A 159 14.30 19.11 -1.75
CA ARG A 159 13.04 19.43 -2.41
C ARG A 159 12.08 20.25 -1.54
N ASP A 160 11.89 19.86 -0.28
CA ASP A 160 10.80 20.40 0.55
C ASP A 160 11.20 21.63 1.37
N HIS A 161 12.50 21.85 1.61
CA HIS A 161 12.98 22.86 2.58
C HIS A 161 14.09 23.79 2.07
N GLU A 162 14.46 23.73 0.79
CA GLU A 162 15.53 24.54 0.17
C GLU A 162 16.83 24.58 0.99
N ALA A 163 17.13 23.49 1.70
CA ALA A 163 18.23 23.46 2.67
C ALA A 163 19.58 23.27 1.97
N ASN A 164 20.61 23.93 2.50
CA ASN A 164 21.98 23.78 2.04
C ASN A 164 22.55 22.41 2.47
N ILE A 165 22.48 21.40 1.60
CA ILE A 165 22.97 20.04 1.87
C ILE A 165 24.43 20.05 2.35
N LYS A 166 25.29 20.91 1.79
CA LYS A 166 26.69 21.03 2.21
C LYS A 166 26.82 21.38 3.70
N ARG A 167 26.02 22.33 4.19
CA ARG A 167 26.00 22.72 5.61
C ARG A 167 25.48 21.60 6.49
N ASP A 168 24.47 20.86 6.04
CA ASP A 168 23.96 19.71 6.77
C ASP A 168 25.01 18.60 6.89
N LEU A 169 25.77 18.33 5.81
CA LEU A 169 26.89 17.38 5.83
C LEU A 169 28.02 17.83 6.76
N GLU A 170 28.39 19.11 6.76
CA GLU A 170 29.37 19.66 7.70
C GLU A 170 28.94 19.47 9.16
N ARG A 171 27.67 19.74 9.48
CA ARG A 171 27.15 19.55 10.84
C ARG A 171 27.06 18.07 11.21
N LEU A 172 26.67 17.20 10.28
CA LEU A 172 26.72 15.76 10.49
C LEU A 172 28.15 15.26 10.72
N ALA A 173 29.14 15.83 10.02
CA ALA A 173 30.55 15.48 10.18
C ALA A 173 31.00 15.63 11.64
N VAL A 174 30.68 16.77 12.26
CA VAL A 174 30.98 17.05 13.68
C VAL A 174 30.35 16.00 14.59
N HIS A 175 29.10 15.61 14.34
CA HIS A 175 28.42 14.58 15.15
C HIS A 175 28.99 13.17 14.94
N MET A 176 29.44 12.84 13.72
CA MET A 176 30.05 11.54 13.42
C MET A 176 31.44 11.42 14.08
N GLU A 177 32.23 12.50 14.11
CA GLU A 177 33.58 12.50 14.71
C GLU A 177 33.56 12.18 16.21
N HIS A 178 32.48 12.53 16.91
CA HIS A 178 32.30 12.23 18.33
C HIS A 178 31.55 10.92 18.60
N SER A 179 31.04 10.24 17.57
CA SER A 179 30.25 9.02 17.73
C SER A 179 31.05 7.77 17.43
N SER A 180 30.99 6.78 18.34
CA SER A 180 31.55 5.45 18.09
C SER A 180 30.68 4.56 17.18
N ALA A 181 29.47 5.02 16.82
CA ALA A 181 28.51 4.25 16.01
C ALA A 181 27.79 5.15 14.99
N PRO A 182 28.49 5.62 13.94
CA PRO A 182 27.98 6.64 13.02
C PRO A 182 26.71 6.18 12.27
N SER A 183 26.66 4.93 11.79
CA SER A 183 25.47 4.35 11.13
C SER A 183 24.20 4.41 11.99
N LYS A 184 24.34 4.15 13.30
CA LYS A 184 23.21 4.19 14.24
C LYS A 184 22.77 5.62 14.50
N LEU A 185 23.71 6.56 14.62
CA LEU A 185 23.42 7.97 14.81
C LEU A 185 22.64 8.51 13.61
N ILE A 186 23.12 8.28 12.39
CA ILE A 186 22.43 8.67 11.14
C ILE A 186 21.01 8.13 11.14
N SER A 187 20.84 6.83 11.42
CA SER A 187 19.53 6.17 11.44
C SER A 187 18.55 6.83 12.42
N MET A 188 19.03 7.31 13.58
CA MET A 188 18.22 8.06 14.54
C MET A 188 17.88 9.47 14.05
N LYS A 189 18.74 10.09 13.22
CA LYS A 189 18.58 11.45 12.70
C LYS A 189 17.72 11.54 11.44
N LEU A 190 17.49 10.45 10.71
CA LEU A 190 16.75 10.46 9.45
C LEU A 190 15.39 11.16 9.54
N LYS A 191 14.66 10.99 10.65
CA LYS A 191 13.35 11.62 10.85
C LYS A 191 13.44 13.14 10.92
N GLU A 192 14.49 13.66 11.56
CA GLU A 192 14.70 15.09 11.74
C GLU A 192 15.25 15.72 10.45
N ILE A 193 16.10 15.00 9.72
CA ILE A 193 16.58 15.41 8.40
C ILE A 193 15.40 15.54 7.43
N ARG A 194 14.53 14.51 7.36
CA ARG A 194 13.33 14.53 6.51
C ARG A 194 12.32 15.61 6.91
N GLY A 195 12.27 15.97 8.20
CA GLY A 195 11.39 17.02 8.70
C GLY A 195 11.96 18.44 8.60
N GLY A 196 13.08 18.64 7.88
CA GLY A 196 13.70 19.95 7.70
C GLY A 196 14.27 20.56 8.98
N CYS A 197 14.40 19.79 10.06
CA CYS A 197 14.93 20.30 11.32
C CYS A 197 16.42 20.59 11.17
N ASN A 198 16.85 21.79 11.54
CA ASN A 198 18.26 22.16 11.55
C ASN A 198 19.04 21.17 12.41
N ILE A 199 20.03 20.51 11.81
CA ILE A 199 20.98 19.66 12.53
C ILE A 199 21.72 20.61 13.48
N GLY A 200 21.49 20.49 14.79
CA GLY A 200 22.03 21.43 15.78
C GLY A 200 23.56 21.38 15.88
N ALA A 201 24.18 22.42 16.41
CA ALA A 201 25.64 22.51 16.57
C ALA A 201 26.22 21.47 17.54
N VAL A 202 25.45 21.10 18.58
CA VAL A 202 25.86 20.09 19.55
C VAL A 202 24.69 19.14 19.73
N TRP A 203 24.87 17.89 19.32
CA TRP A 203 23.88 16.87 19.59
C TRP A 203 24.02 16.47 21.04
N HIS A 204 23.17 17.02 21.91
CA HIS A 204 22.91 16.34 23.17
C HIS A 204 22.24 15.01 22.80
N CYS A 205 23.06 13.96 22.68
CA CYS A 205 22.64 12.57 22.49
C CYS A 205 21.41 12.37 23.35
N CYS A 206 20.25 12.23 22.70
CA CYS A 206 18.94 12.30 23.31
C CYS A 206 18.65 11.08 24.22
N GLY A 207 19.46 10.91 25.27
CA GLY A 207 19.15 10.09 26.43
C GLY A 207 18.00 10.69 27.25
N ASP A 208 17.75 12.00 27.15
CA ASP A 208 16.77 12.69 28.01
C ASP A 208 15.41 13.01 27.38
N SER A 209 15.23 12.86 26.06
CA SER A 209 13.91 13.14 25.45
C SER A 209 12.85 12.08 25.79
N ARG A 210 13.25 10.89 26.27
CA ARG A 210 12.31 9.91 26.83
C ARG A 210 11.78 10.30 28.22
N LYS A 211 12.31 11.36 28.84
CA LYS A 211 11.75 11.99 30.05
C LYS A 211 10.90 13.22 29.78
N ARG A 212 10.63 13.60 28.52
CA ARG A 212 9.31 14.19 28.22
C ARG A 212 8.31 13.04 28.18
N GLY A 213 8.10 12.46 29.35
CA GLY A 213 6.81 11.90 29.65
C GLY A 213 5.82 12.96 29.19
N ARG A 214 5.03 12.61 28.19
CA ARG A 214 3.68 13.13 28.11
C ARG A 214 3.11 12.72 29.46
N GLU A 215 3.28 13.60 30.45
CA GLU A 215 2.57 13.58 31.71
C GLU A 215 1.13 13.62 31.24
N LYS A 216 0.59 12.43 30.99
CA LYS A 216 -0.84 12.24 30.98
C LYS A 216 -1.16 12.67 32.40
N VAL A 217 -1.56 13.94 32.54
CA VAL A 217 -2.37 14.39 33.65
C VAL A 217 -3.40 13.29 33.77
N LYS A 218 -3.18 12.44 34.76
CA LYS A 218 -4.06 11.34 35.07
C LYS A 218 -5.22 12.08 35.68
N GLU A 219 -6.11 12.59 34.83
CA GLU A 219 -7.40 13.05 35.28
C GLU A 219 -7.92 11.93 36.17
N PRO A 220 -8.23 12.22 37.45
CA PRO A 220 -8.75 11.20 38.34
C PRO A 220 -9.93 10.56 37.61
N PRO A 221 -10.01 9.22 37.58
CA PRO A 221 -11.13 8.56 36.94
C PRO A 221 -12.41 9.17 37.49
N PRO A 222 -13.35 9.62 36.64
CA PRO A 222 -14.63 10.12 37.12
C PRO A 222 -15.26 9.02 37.97
N ASP A 223 -15.72 9.38 39.17
CA ASP A 223 -16.32 8.50 40.18
C ASP A 223 -17.20 7.43 39.54
N GLY A 224 -16.58 6.28 39.28
CA GLY A 224 -17.25 5.08 38.81
C GLY A 224 -17.81 4.40 40.04
N GLY A 225 -19.14 4.42 40.16
CA GLY A 225 -19.88 3.81 41.25
C GLY A 225 -19.56 2.32 41.47
N PRO A 226 -20.13 1.72 42.52
CA PRO A 226 -19.77 0.39 43.02
C PRO A 226 -19.89 -0.66 41.91
N GLY A 227 -18.73 -1.10 41.40
CA GLY A 227 -18.63 -2.16 40.44
C GLY A 227 -19.04 -3.48 41.10
N LEU A 228 -20.01 -4.17 40.48
CA LEU A 228 -20.38 -5.54 40.84
C LEU A 228 -19.14 -6.44 40.82
N GLU A 229 -18.74 -6.81 42.03
CA GLU A 229 -17.74 -7.80 42.35
C GLU A 229 -18.20 -9.17 41.84
N GLY A 230 -17.48 -9.79 40.89
CA GLY A 230 -17.88 -11.15 40.50
C GLY A 230 -17.29 -11.87 39.29
N VAL A 231 -16.39 -11.31 38.46
CA VAL A 231 -15.84 -12.10 37.32
C VAL A 231 -14.33 -11.93 37.20
N HIS A 232 -13.58 -12.57 38.10
CA HIS A 232 -12.17 -12.89 37.91
C HIS A 232 -12.07 -14.26 37.22
N GLY A 233 -11.88 -14.25 35.89
CA GLY A 233 -11.51 -15.46 35.14
C GLY A 233 -10.01 -15.75 35.29
N PRO A 234 -9.60 -17.03 35.39
CA PRO A 234 -8.21 -17.37 35.66
C PRO A 234 -7.33 -17.23 34.41
N ASP A 235 -6.22 -16.53 34.60
CA ASP A 235 -4.91 -16.76 33.98
C ASP A 235 -4.88 -17.51 32.63
N ARG A 236 -5.09 -16.76 31.55
CA ARG A 236 -4.41 -17.05 30.30
C ARG A 236 -3.71 -15.79 29.84
N GLY A 237 -2.38 -15.84 29.85
CA GLY A 237 -1.45 -14.76 29.50
C GLY A 237 -1.61 -14.23 28.08
N PHE A 238 -2.72 -13.53 27.85
CA PHE A 238 -2.98 -12.79 26.64
C PHE A 238 -2.18 -11.49 26.73
N ARG A 239 -0.98 -11.52 26.15
CA ARG A 239 -0.13 -10.34 25.96
C ARG A 239 -1.04 -9.19 25.52
N GLN A 240 -1.16 -8.20 26.40
CA GLN A 240 -1.81 -6.92 26.15
C GLN A 240 -1.17 -6.28 24.93
N ARG A 241 -1.70 -6.62 23.76
CA ARG A 241 -1.57 -5.83 22.56
C ARG A 241 -2.36 -4.58 22.90
N GLN A 242 -1.65 -3.52 23.30
CA GLN A 242 -2.19 -2.19 23.60
C GLN A 242 -2.79 -1.57 22.32
N GLY A 243 -3.83 -2.18 21.79
CA GLY A 243 -4.81 -1.47 21.00
C GLY A 243 -5.65 -0.71 22.01
N THR A 244 -5.45 0.60 22.06
CA THR A 244 -6.34 1.56 22.71
C THR A 244 -7.73 1.40 22.13
N TYR A 245 -8.51 0.45 22.66
CA TYR A 245 -9.96 0.51 22.56
C TYR A 245 -10.37 1.71 23.39
N ARG A 246 -10.60 2.84 22.72
CA ARG A 246 -11.40 3.93 23.27
C ARG A 246 -12.76 3.31 23.55
N SER A 247 -13.04 3.02 24.82
CA SER A 247 -14.39 2.75 25.30
C SER A 247 -15.20 4.01 25.02
N TYR A 248 -16.11 3.94 24.05
CA TYR A 248 -17.03 5.03 23.79
C TYR A 248 -17.98 5.13 24.98
N THR A 249 -18.19 6.34 25.46
CA THR A 249 -19.20 6.60 26.49
C THR A 249 -20.60 6.47 25.86
N ASP A 250 -21.62 6.09 26.64
CA ASP A 250 -23.00 5.97 26.14
C ASP A 250 -23.48 7.26 25.44
N ARG A 251 -22.96 8.41 25.88
CA ARG A 251 -23.22 9.71 25.26
C ARG A 251 -22.62 9.83 23.85
N GLU A 252 -21.42 9.31 23.62
CA GLU A 252 -20.80 9.26 22.30
C GLU A 252 -21.52 8.25 21.38
N LEU A 253 -22.02 7.14 21.93
CA LEU A 253 -22.84 6.19 21.18
C LEU A 253 -24.16 6.84 20.74
N VAL A 254 -24.85 7.54 21.66
CA VAL A 254 -26.08 8.28 21.33
C VAL A 254 -25.82 9.40 20.33
N GLN A 255 -24.69 10.10 20.40
CA GLN A 255 -24.36 11.15 19.42
C GLN A 255 -24.03 10.58 18.04
N ARG A 256 -23.39 9.41 17.99
CA ARG A 256 -22.97 8.77 16.74
C ARG A 256 -24.10 8.02 16.04
N PHE A 257 -25.03 7.44 16.81
CA PHE A 257 -26.14 6.66 16.27
C PHE A 257 -27.50 7.36 16.36
N GLY A 258 -27.66 8.36 17.23
CA GLY A 258 -28.92 9.07 17.45
C GLY A 258 -29.27 10.13 16.40
N SER A 259 -28.31 10.60 15.60
CA SER A 259 -28.56 11.61 14.55
C SER A 259 -29.01 11.03 13.20
N SER A 260 -29.08 9.69 13.06
CA SER A 260 -29.47 9.01 11.81
C SER A 260 -30.91 8.49 11.84
N SER A 261 -31.83 9.21 12.49
CA SER A 261 -33.25 8.83 12.61
C SER A 261 -34.12 9.21 11.41
N GLY A 262 -33.54 9.68 10.30
CA GLY A 262 -34.30 10.29 9.20
C GLY A 262 -34.67 9.41 8.00
N ARG A 263 -34.16 8.18 7.84
CA ARG A 263 -34.41 7.40 6.58
C ARG A 263 -34.09 5.90 6.66
N MET A 264 -34.65 5.19 7.63
CA MET A 264 -34.58 3.72 7.69
C MET A 264 -35.98 3.10 7.65
N GLU A 265 -36.65 3.30 6.54
CA GLU A 265 -37.79 2.48 6.14
C GLU A 265 -37.22 1.21 5.50
N GLY A 266 -36.94 0.22 6.33
CA GLY A 266 -36.29 -1.02 5.91
C GLY A 266 -35.49 -1.66 7.05
N LEU A 267 -36.09 -1.80 8.23
CA LEU A 267 -35.55 -2.70 9.25
C LEU A 267 -35.45 -4.08 8.61
N MET A 268 -34.21 -4.54 8.48
CA MET A 268 -33.87 -5.88 7.99
C MET A 268 -34.69 -6.88 8.82
N THR A 269 -35.51 -7.71 8.15
CA THR A 269 -36.36 -8.66 8.88
C THR A 269 -35.49 -9.63 9.69
N GLU A 270 -36.04 -10.20 10.76
CA GLU A 270 -35.32 -11.14 11.62
C GLU A 270 -34.69 -12.30 10.82
N GLU A 271 -35.39 -12.78 9.79
CA GLU A 271 -34.86 -13.78 8.86
C GLU A 271 -33.66 -13.29 8.04
N GLN A 272 -33.70 -12.04 7.54
CA GLN A 272 -32.58 -11.46 6.80
C GLN A 272 -31.36 -11.25 7.71
N ALA A 273 -31.58 -10.84 8.98
CA ALA A 273 -30.50 -10.71 9.96
C ALA A 273 -29.86 -12.07 10.29
N MET A 274 -30.68 -13.12 10.44
CA MET A 274 -30.21 -14.49 10.68
C MET A 274 -29.45 -15.06 9.48
N SER A 275 -29.93 -14.80 8.26
CA SER A 275 -29.24 -15.14 7.00
C SER A 275 -27.87 -14.45 6.91
N PHE A 276 -27.83 -13.15 7.23
CA PHE A 276 -26.59 -12.39 7.21
C PHE A 276 -25.57 -12.92 8.24
N GLN A 277 -26.00 -13.22 9.47
CA GLN A 277 -25.12 -13.84 10.48
C GLN A 277 -24.62 -15.22 10.05
N ARG A 278 -25.44 -16.05 9.40
CA ARG A 278 -25.01 -17.35 8.87
C ARG A 278 -23.96 -17.18 7.76
N SER A 279 -24.14 -16.20 6.87
CA SER A 279 -23.17 -15.91 5.80
C SER A 279 -21.81 -15.49 6.35
N MET A 280 -21.81 -14.60 7.36
CA MET A 280 -20.60 -14.13 8.03
C MET A 280 -19.85 -15.27 8.74
N ARG A 281 -20.57 -16.18 9.42
CA ARG A 281 -19.95 -17.36 10.03
C ARG A 281 -19.37 -18.32 9.00
N ALA A 282 -20.07 -18.55 7.88
CA ALA A 282 -19.58 -19.40 6.80
C ALA A 282 -18.31 -18.82 6.14
N GLU A 283 -18.25 -17.51 5.94
CA GLU A 283 -17.08 -16.83 5.38
C GLU A 283 -15.89 -16.82 6.35
N GLU A 284 -16.15 -16.69 7.66
CA GLU A 284 -15.11 -16.81 8.67
C GLU A 284 -14.54 -18.24 8.76
N GLU A 285 -15.39 -19.26 8.65
CA GLU A 285 -14.95 -20.66 8.59
C GLU A 285 -14.12 -20.96 7.34
N SER A 286 -14.53 -20.47 6.17
CA SER A 286 -13.77 -20.64 4.92
C SER A 286 -12.39 -19.95 5.00
N SER A 287 -12.33 -18.76 5.62
CA SER A 287 -11.11 -18.01 5.91
C SER A 287 -10.19 -18.75 6.90
N ARG A 288 -10.75 -19.39 7.93
CA ARG A 288 -9.99 -20.20 8.90
C ARG A 288 -9.45 -21.49 8.28
N GLN A 289 -10.20 -22.15 7.40
CA GLN A 289 -9.73 -23.33 6.67
C GLN A 289 -8.60 -23.01 5.68
N SER A 290 -8.68 -21.90 4.96
CA SER A 290 -7.63 -21.51 4.00
C SER A 290 -6.34 -21.03 4.71
N ARG A 291 -6.45 -20.33 5.85
CA ARG A 291 -5.29 -19.97 6.69
C ARG A 291 -4.58 -21.18 7.33
N SER A 292 -5.33 -22.21 7.74
CA SER A 292 -4.75 -23.42 8.35
C SER A 292 -3.99 -24.29 7.33
N ARG A 293 -4.47 -24.38 6.09
CA ARG A 293 -3.74 -25.06 4.99
C ARG A 293 -2.43 -24.34 4.62
N SER A 294 -2.42 -23.01 4.60
CA SER A 294 -1.22 -22.20 4.29
C SER A 294 -0.12 -22.30 5.36
N ARG A 295 -0.47 -22.35 6.66
CA ARG A 295 0.53 -22.50 7.74
C ARG A 295 1.18 -23.89 7.77
N ARG A 296 0.44 -24.94 7.40
CA ARG A 296 0.96 -26.33 7.37
C ARG A 296 1.94 -26.57 6.20
N SER A 297 1.80 -25.85 5.09
CA SER A 297 2.73 -25.96 3.96
C SER A 297 4.06 -25.23 4.20
N ARG A 298 4.03 -24.04 4.82
CA ARG A 298 5.24 -23.25 5.15
C ARG A 298 6.14 -23.92 6.21
N THR A 299 5.56 -24.61 7.18
CA THR A 299 6.32 -25.33 8.22
C THR A 299 7.06 -26.56 7.67
N ARG A 300 6.48 -27.29 6.70
CA ARG A 300 7.17 -28.40 6.01
C ARG A 300 8.35 -27.93 5.14
N LYS A 301 8.21 -26.81 4.40
CA LYS A 301 9.31 -26.26 3.59
C LYS A 301 10.49 -25.76 4.44
N ARG A 302 10.26 -25.15 5.60
CA ARG A 302 11.33 -24.71 6.52
C ARG A 302 12.09 -25.87 7.17
N ARG A 303 11.45 -27.00 7.47
CA ARG A 303 12.17 -28.19 7.98
C ARG A 303 13.06 -28.86 6.93
N ARG A 304 12.64 -28.89 5.66
CA ARG A 304 13.40 -29.53 4.56
C ARG A 304 14.63 -28.71 4.12
N SER A 305 14.61 -27.40 4.30
CA SER A 305 15.76 -26.51 4.01
C SER A 305 16.83 -26.58 5.10
N ARG A 306 16.43 -26.65 6.38
CA ARG A 306 17.38 -26.76 7.51
C ARG A 306 18.20 -28.06 7.51
N SER A 307 17.65 -29.17 7.00
CA SER A 307 18.39 -30.44 6.91
C SER A 307 19.44 -30.45 5.80
N ARG A 308 19.23 -29.79 4.66
CA ARG A 308 20.23 -29.70 3.58
C ARG A 308 21.45 -28.85 3.94
N SER A 309 21.28 -27.78 4.73
CA SER A 309 22.40 -26.93 5.15
C SER A 309 23.34 -27.57 6.18
N ARG A 310 22.88 -28.58 6.94
CA ARG A 310 23.74 -29.32 7.90
C ARG A 310 24.60 -30.40 7.24
N SER A 311 24.20 -30.95 6.09
CA SER A 311 24.99 -31.97 5.38
C SER A 311 26.19 -31.38 4.64
N CYS A 312 26.08 -30.15 4.13
CA CYS A 312 27.15 -29.54 3.34
C CYS A 312 28.34 -29.07 4.20
N SER A 313 28.10 -28.67 5.46
CA SER A 313 29.15 -28.20 6.37
C SER A 313 30.01 -29.33 6.97
N ARG A 314 29.52 -30.58 7.01
CA ARG A 314 30.35 -31.74 7.41
C ARG A 314 31.34 -32.20 6.34
N SER A 315 31.05 -31.94 5.06
CA SER A 315 31.95 -32.31 3.94
C SER A 315 33.22 -31.46 3.91
N ARG A 316 33.12 -30.14 4.14
CA ARG A 316 34.28 -29.23 4.10
C ARG A 316 35.30 -29.48 5.22
N ARG A 317 34.87 -29.91 6.41
CA ARG A 317 35.79 -30.23 7.53
C ARG A 317 36.64 -31.49 7.31
N ARG A 318 36.28 -32.41 6.41
CA ARG A 318 37.12 -33.59 6.11
C ARG A 318 38.24 -33.30 5.11
N ARG A 319 38.12 -32.26 4.28
CA ARG A 319 39.18 -31.88 3.33
C ARG A 319 40.34 -31.10 3.97
N SER A 320 40.12 -30.44 5.11
CA SER A 320 41.18 -29.65 5.77
C SER A 320 42.08 -30.45 6.73
N ARG A 321 41.91 -31.77 6.84
CA ARG A 321 42.74 -32.66 7.68
C ARG A 321 43.67 -33.57 6.89
N ARG A 322 43.77 -33.39 5.57
CA ARG A 322 44.60 -34.19 4.66
C ARG A 322 45.68 -33.36 3.93
N ARG A 323 45.92 -32.15 4.38
CA ARG A 323 47.10 -31.35 4.05
C ARG A 323 47.78 -30.97 5.34
#